data_AF-F3B8N0-F1
#
_entry.id   AF-F3B8N0-F1
#
_cell.length_a   1.000
_cell.length_b   1.000
_cell.length_c   1.000
_cell.angle_alpha   90.00
_cell.angle_beta   90.00
_cell.angle_gamma   90.00
#
_symmetry.space_group_name_H-M   'P 1'
#
loop_
_entity.id
_entity.type
_entity.pdbx_description
1 polymer ?
#
loop_
_entity_poly.entity_id
_entity_poly.type
_entity_poly.pdbx_seq_one_letter_code
_entity_poly.pdbx_strand_id
1 'polypeptide(L)' 'MKCLDCGMEMEQGTVEGVGQGGGHWYEFTSDEEKKKVGLKGFFTRKTISVKTSVLESPAWYCPKCKKILMWLDSKE' A
#
# COMPACT_ATOMS: atom_id res chain seq x y z
N MET A 1 11.59 -1.52 7.69
CA MET A 1 11.02 -2.59 8.55
C MET A 1 11.25 -3.91 7.85
N LYS A 2 11.55 -4.99 8.56
CA LYS A 2 11.83 -6.29 7.94
C LYS A 2 10.56 -7.13 7.78
N CYS A 3 10.47 -7.83 6.65
CA CYS A 3 9.41 -8.79 6.38
C CYS A 3 9.46 -9.93 7.40
N LEU A 4 8.33 -10.20 8.04
CA LEU A 4 8.22 -11.22 9.08
C LEU A 4 8.42 -12.65 8.54
N ASP A 5 8.21 -12.88 7.24
CA ASP A 5 8.40 -14.20 6.62
C ASP A 5 9.82 -14.44 6.09
N CYS A 6 10.45 -13.42 5.49
CA CYS A 6 11.70 -13.60 4.75
C CYS A 6 12.87 -12.72 5.20
N GLY A 7 12.67 -11.82 6.17
CA GLY A 7 13.71 -10.96 6.75
C GLY A 7 14.20 -9.81 5.86
N MET A 8 13.70 -9.68 4.63
CA MET A 8 14.05 -8.60 3.70
C MET A 8 13.48 -7.25 4.16
N GLU A 9 14.18 -6.15 3.89
CA GLU A 9 13.62 -4.80 4.08
C GLU A 9 12.37 -4.58 3.22
N MET A 10 11.34 -4.00 3.82
CA MET A 10 10.06 -3.72 3.19
C MET A 10 9.96 -2.25 2.77
N GLU A 11 9.25 -2.01 1.67
CA GLU A 11 8.93 -0.68 1.17
C GLU A 11 7.84 -0.05 2.03
N GLN A 12 8.07 1.16 2.51
CA GLN A 12 7.07 1.93 3.24
C GLN A 12 6.13 2.65 2.26
N GLY A 13 4.86 2.73 2.64
CA GLY A 13 3.84 3.41 1.86
C GLY A 13 2.52 3.51 2.58
N THR A 14 1.46 3.66 1.81
CA THR A 14 0.10 3.80 2.31
C THR A 14 -0.85 2.92 1.53
N VAL A 15 -1.80 2.30 2.21
CA VAL A 15 -2.93 1.61 1.58
C VAL A 15 -4.14 2.53 1.61
N GLU A 16 -4.69 2.85 0.44
CA GLU A 16 -5.86 3.73 0.27
C GLU A 16 -7.01 2.93 -0.34
N GLY A 17 -8.26 3.23 0.05
CA GLY A 17 -9.45 2.64 -0.59
C GLY A 17 -9.79 3.38 -1.87
N VAL A 18 -9.85 2.66 -3.00
CA VAL A 18 -10.26 3.21 -4.29
C VAL A 18 -11.60 2.61 -4.69
N GLY A 19 -12.59 3.48 -4.93
CA GLY A 19 -13.93 3.06 -5.31
C GLY A 19 -14.69 4.15 -6.06
N GLN A 20 -14.95 3.90 -7.35
CA GLN A 20 -16.05 4.51 -8.10
C GLN A 20 -16.85 3.37 -8.75
N GLY A 21 -18.12 3.21 -8.38
CA GLY A 21 -19.08 2.43 -9.16
C GLY A 21 -19.11 0.90 -8.98
N GLY A 22 -19.12 0.38 -7.75
CA GLY A 22 -19.65 -0.98 -7.48
C GLY A 22 -18.67 -2.04 -6.97
N GLY A 23 -17.40 -1.70 -6.75
CA GLY A 23 -16.44 -2.54 -6.04
C GLY A 23 -15.53 -1.69 -5.16
N HIS A 24 -15.24 -2.16 -3.94
CA HIS A 24 -14.23 -1.57 -3.08
C HIS A 24 -12.95 -2.38 -3.26
N TRP A 25 -11.90 -1.78 -3.82
CA TRP A 25 -10.55 -2.35 -3.78
C TRP A 25 -9.60 -1.36 -3.13
N TYR A 26 -8.51 -1.88 -2.61
CA TYR A 26 -7.53 -1.08 -1.87
C TYR A 26 -6.21 -1.09 -2.62
N GLU A 27 -5.47 -0.02 -2.49
CA GLU A 27 -4.35 0.30 -3.34
C GLU A 27 -3.15 0.69 -2.49
N PHE A 28 -2.09 -0.14 -2.49
CA PHE A 28 -0.82 0.24 -1.88
C PHE A 28 -0.03 1.17 -2.81
N THR A 29 0.40 2.32 -2.30
CA THR A 29 1.34 3.24 -2.95
C THR A 29 2.55 3.44 -2.05
N SER A 30 3.77 3.19 -2.55
CA SER A 30 5.00 3.44 -1.78
C SER A 30 5.27 4.94 -1.61
N ASP A 31 5.99 5.31 -0.54
CA ASP A 31 6.37 6.71 -0.29
C ASP A 31 7.27 7.27 -1.40
N GLU A 32 8.07 6.42 -2.04
CA GLU A 32 8.87 6.80 -3.21
C GLU A 32 7.98 7.14 -4.40
N GLU A 33 6.93 6.36 -4.65
CA GLU A 33 5.95 6.65 -5.69
C GLU A 33 5.14 7.91 -5.37
N LYS A 34 4.75 8.14 -4.10
CA LYS A 34 4.05 9.38 -3.68
C LYS A 34 4.88 10.64 -3.95
N LYS A 35 6.22 10.56 -3.91
CA LYS A 35 7.12 11.68 -4.22
C LYS A 35 7.20 12.01 -5.72
N LYS A 36 6.75 11.11 -6.60
CA LYS A 36 6.73 11.34 -8.06
C LYS A 36 5.52 12.21 -8.41
N VAL A 37 5.66 13.52 -8.25
CA VAL A 37 4.61 14.51 -8.61
C VAL A 37 4.55 14.77 -10.13
N GLY A 38 3.34 14.95 -10.65
CA GLY A 38 3.06 15.34 -12.04
C GLY A 38 2.51 14.21 -12.92
N LEU A 39 2.19 14.54 -14.18
CA LEU A 39 1.57 13.65 -15.17
C LEU A 39 2.38 12.35 -15.37
N LYS A 40 3.71 12.43 -15.23
CA LYS A 40 4.65 11.31 -15.36
C LYS A 40 4.56 10.31 -14.19
N GLY A 41 4.26 10.78 -12.98
CA GLY A 41 4.07 9.92 -11.79
C GLY A 41 2.76 9.15 -11.82
N PHE A 42 1.73 9.70 -12.48
CA PHE A 42 0.44 9.03 -12.65
C PHE A 42 0.55 7.79 -13.56
N PHE A 43 1.40 7.81 -14.59
CA PHE A 43 1.60 6.67 -15.50
C PHE A 43 2.58 5.60 -14.99
N THR A 44 3.41 5.89 -13.98
CA THR A 44 4.36 4.92 -13.40
C THR A 44 3.87 4.24 -12.13
N ARG A 45 2.70 4.66 -11.61
CA ARG A 45 2.17 4.21 -10.32
C ARG A 45 1.90 2.70 -10.36
N LYS A 46 2.78 1.93 -9.72
CA LYS A 46 2.56 0.49 -9.49
C LYS A 46 1.72 0.33 -8.24
N THR A 47 0.44 0.08 -8.44
CA THR A 47 -0.49 -0.11 -7.34
C THR A 47 -0.80 -1.58 -7.11
N ILE A 48 -0.89 -1.98 -5.84
CA ILE A 48 -1.21 -3.36 -5.45
C ILE A 48 -2.62 -3.42 -4.89
N SER A 49 -3.46 -4.27 -5.48
CA SER A 49 -4.84 -4.48 -5.02
C SER A 49 -4.87 -5.24 -3.69
N VAL A 50 -5.60 -4.71 -2.70
CA VAL A 50 -5.79 -5.30 -1.37
C VAL A 50 -7.28 -5.55 -1.12
N LYS A 51 -7.63 -6.67 -0.48
CA LYS A 51 -9.01 -7.13 -0.22
C LYS A 51 -9.54 -6.75 1.17
N THR A 52 -9.06 -5.67 1.77
CA THR A 52 -9.46 -5.26 3.13
C THR A 52 -10.60 -4.24 3.10
N SER A 53 -10.98 -3.62 4.22
CA SER A 53 -11.92 -2.49 4.27
C SER A 53 -11.34 -1.36 5.12
N VAL A 54 -10.29 -0.68 4.65
CA VAL A 54 -9.41 0.15 5.50
C VAL A 54 -9.34 1.60 5.01
N LEU A 55 -9.64 2.56 5.88
CA LEU A 55 -9.28 3.97 5.63
C LEU A 55 -7.77 4.10 5.49
N GLU A 56 -7.31 5.09 4.73
CA GLU A 56 -5.89 5.37 4.47
C GLU A 56 -4.99 5.05 5.66
N SER A 57 -4.13 4.03 5.53
CA SER A 57 -3.33 3.51 6.65
C SER A 57 -1.86 3.30 6.26
N PRO A 58 -0.90 3.60 7.16
CA PRO A 58 0.50 3.28 6.95
C PRO A 58 0.71 1.78 6.75
N ALA A 59 1.53 1.43 5.76
CA ALA A 59 1.77 0.05 5.40
C ALA A 59 3.19 -0.19 4.89
N TRP A 60 3.60 -1.46 4.96
CA TRP A 60 4.87 -1.96 4.45
C TRP A 60 4.61 -3.08 3.46
N TYR A 61 5.20 -2.99 2.28
CA TYR A 61 5.12 -4.01 1.25
C TYR A 61 6.44 -4.78 1.13
N CYS A 62 6.37 -6.12 1.13
CA CYS A 62 7.53 -6.95 0.83
C CYS A 62 7.52 -7.33 -0.66
N PRO A 63 8.49 -6.84 -1.47
CA PRO A 63 8.53 -7.14 -2.90
C PRO A 63 8.83 -8.62 -3.20
N LYS A 64 9.53 -9.32 -2.31
CA LYS A 64 9.85 -10.75 -2.45
C LYS A 64 8.66 -11.66 -2.14
N CYS A 65 7.96 -11.41 -1.02
CA CYS A 65 6.85 -12.25 -0.57
C CYS A 65 5.49 -11.81 -1.13
N LYS A 66 5.40 -10.64 -1.76
CA LYS A 66 4.16 -10.02 -2.24
C LYS A 66 3.10 -9.87 -1.14
N LYS A 67 3.54 -9.55 0.07
CA LYS A 67 2.69 -9.38 1.27
C LYS A 67 2.76 -7.95 1.77
N ILE A 68 1.64 -7.49 2.33
CA ILE A 68 1.50 -6.17 2.93
C ILE A 68 1.27 -6.34 4.43
N LEU A 69 2.02 -5.59 5.23
CA LEU A 69 1.79 -5.41 6.66
C LEU A 69 1.22 -4.00 6.86
N MET A 70 0.07 -3.88 7.51
CA MET A 70 -0.61 -2.61 7.75
C MET A 70 -0.75 -2.38 9.25
N TRP A 71 -0.59 -1.13 9.67
CA TRP A 71 -0.95 -0.71 11.02
C TRP A 71 -2.41 -0.28 11.02
N LEU A 72 -3.17 -0.77 11.99
CA LEU A 72 -4.57 -0.42 12.19
C LEU A 72 -4.71 0.05 13.63
N ASP A 73 -5.30 1.23 13.82
CA ASP A 73 -5.61 1.72 15.15
C ASP A 73 -6.69 0.84 15.80
N SER A 74 -6.43 0.44 17.05
CA SER A 74 -7.42 -0.21 17.91
C SER A 74 -8.44 0.82 18.38
N LYS A 75 -9.70 0.41 18.57
CA LYS A 75 -10.78 1.28 19.07
C LYS A 75 -10.95 1.21 20.61
N GLU A 76 -9.94 0.73 21.33
CA GLU A 76 -9.96 0.59 22.79
C GLU A 76 -10.20 1.91 23.53
#